data_AF-A0A1I1GEM1-F1
#
_entry.id   AF-A0A1I1GEM1-F1
#
_cell.length_a   1.000
_cell.length_b   1.000
_cell.length_c   1.000
_cell.angle_alpha   90.00
_cell.angle_beta   90.00
_cell.angle_gamma   90.00
#
_symmetry.space_group_name_H-M   'P 1'
#
loop_
_entity.id
_entity.type
_entity.pdbx_description
1 polymer ?
#
loop_
_entity_poly.entity_id
_entity_poly.type
_entity_poly.pdbx_seq_one_letter_code
_entity_poly.pdbx_strand_id
1 'polypeptide(L)'
;MNKVSRRFKNTLVLTCMCSISFYMGATAIGTTEAKFLNEKKVESVVSAAIVFPKTVENSVKEAQLKELEILKIYQNMMQDAQKSTSVEQIEKVLVNWQQQREKLVQDQQELQKIYTEIEGYYNQVSETVKADNTKASQDVFAYVQNGFTNIKAIKNNIEQQVSIQKIDEMNEVLQKKIDEEKKQKEEQAKQKQQEEQVKQKQQEEQVKS
;
A
#
# COMPACT_ATOMS: atom_id res chain seq x y z
N MET A 1 99.83 13.43 -28.43
CA MET A 1 98.40 13.07 -28.56
C MET A 1 97.88 12.69 -27.19
N ASN A 2 97.01 13.53 -26.63
CA ASN A 2 96.65 13.53 -25.20
C ASN A 2 95.58 12.50 -24.84
N LYS A 3 95.78 11.90 -23.66
CA LYS A 3 94.85 11.07 -22.89
C LYS A 3 93.61 11.88 -22.46
N VAL A 4 92.41 11.31 -22.64
CA VAL A 4 91.21 11.59 -21.83
C VAL A 4 90.46 10.27 -21.68
N SER A 5 90.72 9.53 -20.59
CA SER A 5 89.99 9.54 -19.32
C SER A 5 88.72 8.67 -19.33
N ARG A 6 88.91 7.46 -18.77
CA ARG A 6 87.91 6.44 -18.45
C ARG A 6 86.99 6.92 -17.32
N ARG A 7 85.94 7.71 -17.59
CA ARG A 7 84.90 8.05 -16.57
C ARG A 7 83.48 8.29 -17.11
N PHE A 8 83.07 7.66 -18.22
CA PHE A 8 81.71 7.85 -18.78
C PHE A 8 80.92 6.56 -19.08
N LYS A 9 81.31 5.42 -18.52
CA LYS A 9 80.57 4.15 -18.72
C LYS A 9 79.81 3.64 -17.48
N ASN A 10 80.03 4.21 -16.30
CA ASN A 10 79.41 3.71 -15.07
C ASN A 10 78.29 4.58 -14.49
N THR A 11 77.92 5.70 -15.13
CA THR A 11 76.87 6.60 -14.62
C THR A 11 75.59 6.59 -15.46
N LEU A 12 75.60 6.04 -16.68
CA LEU A 12 74.38 5.93 -17.51
C LEU A 12 73.61 4.62 -17.28
N VAL A 13 74.22 3.62 -16.64
CA VAL A 13 73.56 2.32 -16.37
C VAL A 13 72.70 2.36 -15.10
N LEU A 14 72.87 3.37 -14.24
CA LEU A 14 72.16 3.43 -12.96
C LEU A 14 70.86 4.25 -12.98
N THR A 15 70.47 4.85 -14.11
CA THR A 15 69.22 5.65 -14.21
C THR A 15 68.08 4.91 -14.92
N CYS A 16 68.34 3.69 -15.43
CA CYS A 16 67.30 2.87 -16.07
C CYS A 16 66.81 1.70 -15.19
N MET A 17 67.32 1.59 -13.95
CA MET A 17 66.96 0.55 -12.97
C MET A 17 65.97 1.03 -11.90
N CYS A 18 65.41 2.24 -12.01
CA CYS A 18 64.33 2.70 -11.13
C CYS A 18 62.94 2.68 -11.79
N SER A 19 62.85 2.57 -13.12
CA SER A 19 61.59 2.55 -13.87
C SER A 19 61.03 1.13 -14.11
N ILE A 20 61.84 0.08 -13.94
CA ILE A 20 61.37 -1.31 -14.08
C ILE A 20 60.73 -1.81 -12.77
N SER A 21 61.20 -1.33 -11.61
CA SER A 21 60.71 -1.76 -10.30
C SER A 21 59.30 -1.22 -9.97
N PHE A 22 58.86 -0.11 -10.58
CA PHE A 22 57.47 0.34 -10.46
C PHE A 22 56.53 -0.42 -11.39
N TYR A 23 57.01 -0.86 -12.56
CA TYR A 23 56.21 -1.64 -13.51
C TYR A 23 55.98 -3.08 -13.04
N MET A 24 56.95 -3.70 -12.36
CA MET A 24 56.75 -5.02 -11.72
C MET A 24 56.00 -4.96 -10.39
N GLY A 25 55.99 -3.82 -9.68
CA GLY A 25 55.16 -3.59 -8.50
C GLY A 25 53.67 -3.45 -8.81
N ALA A 26 53.32 -2.84 -9.95
CA ALA A 26 51.94 -2.75 -10.43
C ALA A 26 51.34 -4.12 -10.79
N THR A 27 52.17 -5.10 -11.16
CA THR A 27 51.71 -6.47 -11.41
C THR A 27 51.59 -7.33 -10.14
N ALA A 28 52.09 -6.87 -8.98
CA ALA A 28 52.07 -7.63 -7.73
C ALA A 28 51.07 -7.09 -6.67
N ILE A 29 50.56 -5.86 -6.82
CA ILE A 29 49.49 -5.32 -5.97
C ILE A 29 48.09 -5.55 -6.60
N GLY A 30 48.03 -6.03 -7.84
CA GLY A 30 46.77 -6.42 -8.51
C GLY A 30 46.36 -7.88 -8.32
N THR A 31 47.00 -8.66 -7.43
CA THR A 31 46.75 -10.11 -7.29
C THR A 31 46.24 -10.54 -5.91
N THR A 32 45.63 -9.63 -5.15
CA THR A 32 44.74 -9.98 -4.03
C THR A 32 43.31 -9.49 -4.22
N GLU A 33 42.90 -9.18 -5.44
CA GLU A 33 41.47 -9.08 -5.79
C GLU A 33 41.04 -10.41 -6.44
N ALA A 34 40.44 -11.25 -5.60
CA ALA A 34 39.49 -12.31 -5.94
C ALA A 34 39.51 -12.84 -7.38
N LYS A 35 40.36 -13.84 -7.66
CA LYS A 35 40.17 -14.74 -8.81
C LYS A 35 38.92 -15.62 -8.59
N PHE A 36 37.74 -15.08 -8.87
CA PHE A 36 36.54 -15.85 -9.16
C PHE A 36 36.24 -15.80 -10.65
N LEU A 37 37.08 -16.41 -11.49
CA LEU A 37 36.71 -16.71 -12.87
C LEU A 37 37.33 -18.04 -13.25
N ASN A 38 36.62 -19.11 -12.92
CA ASN A 38 36.56 -20.24 -13.83
C ASN A 38 35.28 -20.05 -14.63
N GLU A 39 35.46 -19.94 -15.93
CA GLU A 39 34.51 -19.55 -16.96
C GLU A 39 33.39 -20.60 -17.09
N LYS A 40 32.44 -20.59 -16.15
CA LYS A 40 31.09 -21.05 -16.45
C LYS A 40 30.43 -19.84 -17.10
N LYS A 41 30.11 -19.95 -18.38
CA LYS A 41 29.22 -19.04 -19.11
C LYS A 41 27.86 -19.09 -18.40
N VAL A 42 27.77 -18.43 -17.25
CA VAL A 42 26.50 -18.08 -16.62
C VAL A 42 26.04 -16.92 -17.46
N GLU A 43 25.24 -17.24 -18.47
CA GLU A 43 24.26 -16.31 -18.98
C GLU A 43 23.60 -15.72 -17.74
N SER A 44 24.03 -14.50 -17.39
CA SER A 44 23.54 -13.77 -16.24
C SER A 44 22.11 -13.38 -16.59
N VAL A 45 21.21 -14.36 -16.56
CA VAL A 45 19.82 -14.14 -16.21
C VAL A 45 19.94 -13.40 -14.90
N VAL A 46 19.68 -12.08 -14.97
CA VAL A 46 19.71 -11.16 -13.84
C VAL A 46 19.02 -11.88 -12.71
N SER A 47 19.82 -12.35 -11.74
CA SER A 47 19.34 -13.24 -10.69
C SER A 47 18.31 -12.42 -9.93
N ALA A 48 17.05 -12.72 -10.23
CA ALA A 48 15.86 -12.19 -9.62
C ALA A 48 16.16 -11.92 -8.14
N ALA A 49 16.01 -10.66 -7.69
CA ALA A 49 16.23 -10.31 -6.29
C ALA A 49 15.51 -11.34 -5.41
N ILE A 50 16.29 -12.10 -4.63
CA ILE A 50 15.76 -13.21 -3.84
C ILE A 50 14.70 -12.62 -2.93
N VAL A 51 13.43 -12.96 -3.17
CA VAL A 51 12.34 -12.52 -2.32
C VAL A 51 12.54 -13.19 -0.97
N PHE A 52 12.89 -12.39 0.04
CA PHE A 52 13.13 -12.93 1.37
C PHE A 52 11.83 -13.46 1.96
N PRO A 53 11.83 -14.66 2.56
CA PRO A 53 10.63 -15.23 3.18
C PRO A 53 9.93 -14.24 4.13
N LYS A 54 10.72 -13.52 4.92
CA LYS A 54 10.26 -12.49 5.85
C LYS A 54 9.45 -11.38 5.18
N THR A 55 9.76 -11.01 3.93
CA THR A 55 9.00 -10.00 3.18
C THR A 55 7.58 -10.49 2.92
N VAL A 56 7.41 -11.70 2.38
CA VAL A 56 6.09 -12.30 2.14
C VAL A 56 5.32 -12.46 3.43
N GLU A 57 5.97 -12.94 4.49
CA GLU A 57 5.36 -13.07 5.83
C GLU A 57 4.82 -11.75 6.36
N ASN A 58 5.56 -10.65 6.18
CA ASN A 58 5.12 -9.33 6.59
C ASN A 58 3.93 -8.86 5.75
N SER A 59 3.97 -9.02 4.43
CA SER A 59 2.85 -8.67 3.54
C SER A 59 1.57 -9.43 3.90
N VAL A 60 1.69 -10.73 4.24
CA VAL A 60 0.54 -11.53 4.67
C VAL A 60 -0.03 -11.01 6.00
N LYS A 61 0.82 -10.72 6.98
CA LYS A 61 0.37 -10.16 8.28
C LYS A 61 -0.29 -8.80 8.11
N GLU A 62 0.29 -7.93 7.29
CA GLU A 62 -0.28 -6.62 7.01
C GLU A 62 -1.65 -6.73 6.33
N ALA A 63 -1.79 -7.61 5.33
CA ALA A 63 -3.07 -7.87 4.69
C ALA A 63 -4.13 -8.40 5.67
N GLN A 64 -3.76 -9.31 6.59
CA GLN A 64 -4.66 -9.83 7.62
C GLN A 64 -5.12 -8.74 8.59
N LEU A 65 -4.22 -7.85 9.02
CA LEU A 65 -4.58 -6.71 9.88
C LEU A 65 -5.55 -5.77 9.17
N LYS A 66 -5.30 -5.47 7.88
CA LYS A 66 -6.19 -4.66 7.06
C LYS A 66 -7.56 -5.30 6.86
N GLU A 67 -7.62 -6.62 6.68
CA GLU A 67 -8.89 -7.34 6.60
C GLU A 67 -9.74 -7.13 7.85
N LEU A 68 -9.15 -7.34 9.03
CA LEU A 68 -9.85 -7.17 10.30
C LEU A 68 -10.33 -5.72 10.50
N GLU A 69 -9.50 -4.75 10.14
CA GLU A 69 -9.84 -3.33 10.25
C GLU A 69 -11.00 -2.94 9.32
N ILE A 70 -10.89 -3.30 8.04
CA ILE A 70 -11.92 -3.03 7.01
C ILE A 70 -13.26 -3.66 7.40
N LEU A 71 -13.27 -4.95 7.74
CA LEU A 71 -14.49 -5.65 8.11
C LEU A 71 -15.13 -5.07 9.36
N LYS A 72 -14.32 -4.71 10.36
CA LYS A 72 -14.81 -4.10 11.60
C LYS A 72 -15.45 -2.73 11.34
N ILE A 73 -14.81 -1.87 10.56
CA ILE A 73 -15.37 -0.55 10.21
C ILE A 73 -16.70 -0.73 9.49
N TYR A 74 -16.73 -1.59 8.46
CA TYR A 74 -17.94 -1.82 7.69
C TYR A 74 -19.10 -2.39 8.53
N GLN A 75 -18.83 -3.37 9.39
CA GLN A 75 -19.84 -3.93 10.29
C GLN A 75 -20.39 -2.89 11.28
N ASN A 76 -19.53 -2.05 11.83
CA ASN A 76 -19.96 -0.97 12.73
C ASN A 76 -20.87 0.02 12.01
N MET A 77 -20.54 0.41 10.77
CA MET A 77 -21.42 1.26 9.96
C MET A 77 -22.79 0.60 9.76
N MET A 78 -22.84 -0.68 9.38
CA MET A 78 -24.12 -1.39 9.21
C MET A 78 -24.94 -1.45 10.50
N GLN A 79 -24.31 -1.58 11.67
CA GLN A 79 -25.00 -1.56 12.96
C GLN A 79 -25.50 -0.17 13.35
N ASP A 80 -24.72 0.87 13.11
CA ASP A 80 -25.11 2.27 13.39
C ASP A 80 -26.36 2.65 12.58
N ALA A 81 -26.45 2.15 11.34
CA ALA A 81 -27.61 2.34 10.47
C ALA A 81 -28.90 1.81 11.09
N GLN A 82 -28.82 0.65 11.75
CA GLN A 82 -29.96 -0.05 12.34
C GLN A 82 -30.39 0.57 13.67
N LYS A 83 -29.46 1.15 14.43
CA LYS A 83 -29.72 1.70 15.78
C LYS A 83 -30.17 3.16 15.77
N SER A 84 -29.90 3.89 14.69
CA SER A 84 -30.20 5.33 14.60
C SER A 84 -31.70 5.57 14.43
N THR A 85 -32.35 6.13 15.45
CA THR A 85 -33.80 6.31 15.47
C THR A 85 -34.25 7.77 15.36
N SER A 86 -33.46 8.74 15.86
CA SER A 86 -33.77 10.18 15.76
C SER A 86 -32.97 10.89 14.67
N VAL A 87 -33.49 12.02 14.15
CA VAL A 87 -32.78 12.88 13.19
C VAL A 87 -31.39 13.26 13.68
N GLU A 88 -31.28 13.69 14.93
CA GLU A 88 -30.02 14.16 15.51
C GLU A 88 -28.99 13.03 15.63
N GLN A 89 -29.45 11.79 15.83
CA GLN A 89 -28.59 10.60 15.81
C GLN A 89 -28.13 10.28 14.38
N ILE A 90 -29.05 10.31 13.41
CA ILE A 90 -28.75 10.04 12.00
C ILE A 90 -27.74 11.07 11.46
N GLU A 91 -27.91 12.34 11.78
CA GLU A 91 -26.96 13.41 11.37
C GLU A 91 -25.55 13.16 11.90
N LYS A 92 -25.43 12.79 13.18
CA LYS A 92 -24.11 12.45 13.78
C LYS A 92 -23.49 11.22 13.12
N VAL A 93 -24.31 10.22 12.83
CA VAL A 93 -23.88 8.99 12.17
C VAL A 93 -23.38 9.28 10.75
N LEU A 94 -24.09 10.12 9.98
CA LEU A 94 -23.66 10.50 8.63
C LEU A 94 -22.30 11.21 8.61
N VAL A 95 -22.05 12.13 9.55
CA VAL A 95 -20.74 12.80 9.66
C VAL A 95 -19.62 11.79 9.94
N ASN A 96 -19.85 10.85 10.86
CA ASN A 96 -18.88 9.79 11.14
C ASN A 96 -18.68 8.85 9.95
N TRP A 97 -19.76 8.51 9.23
CA TRP A 97 -19.70 7.61 8.07
C TRP A 97 -18.93 8.20 6.90
N GLN A 98 -18.96 9.51 6.69
CA GLN A 98 -18.12 10.15 5.67
C GLN A 98 -16.62 9.87 5.93
N GLN A 99 -16.18 10.07 7.17
CA GLN A 99 -14.79 9.80 7.56
C GLN A 99 -14.44 8.31 7.46
N GLN A 100 -15.32 7.44 7.93
CA GLN A 100 -15.12 5.99 7.87
C GLN A 100 -15.09 5.46 6.43
N ARG A 101 -15.92 6.03 5.54
CA ARG A 101 -15.93 5.69 4.12
C ARG A 101 -14.61 6.04 3.45
N GLU A 102 -14.09 7.24 3.68
CA GLU A 102 -12.79 7.65 3.13
C GLU A 102 -11.67 6.73 3.61
N LYS A 103 -11.69 6.37 4.90
CA LYS A 103 -10.76 5.41 5.47
C LYS A 103 -10.87 4.03 4.81
N LEU A 104 -12.07 3.51 4.61
CA LEU A 104 -12.28 2.23 3.91
C LEU A 104 -11.70 2.24 2.49
N VAL A 105 -11.87 3.35 1.75
CA VAL A 105 -11.29 3.50 0.41
C VAL A 105 -9.76 3.47 0.48
N GLN A 106 -9.16 4.18 1.43
CA GLN A 106 -7.70 4.16 1.63
C GLN A 106 -7.19 2.76 2.00
N ASP A 107 -7.85 2.08 2.95
CA ASP A 107 -7.48 0.74 3.38
C ASP A 107 -7.60 -0.28 2.24
N GLN A 108 -8.64 -0.18 1.40
CA GLN A 108 -8.80 -1.02 0.21
C GLN A 108 -7.70 -0.75 -0.83
N GLN A 109 -7.29 0.51 -1.03
CA GLN A 109 -6.17 0.86 -1.90
C GLN A 109 -4.84 0.33 -1.38
N GLU A 110 -4.61 0.39 -0.08
CA GLU A 110 -3.41 -0.17 0.56
C GLU A 110 -3.36 -1.70 0.40
N LEU A 111 -4.49 -2.39 0.64
CA LEU A 111 -4.58 -3.83 0.38
C LEU A 111 -4.31 -4.17 -1.09
N GLN A 112 -4.81 -3.35 -2.04
CA GLN A 112 -4.51 -3.54 -3.46
C GLN A 112 -3.02 -3.39 -3.77
N LYS A 113 -2.32 -2.47 -3.11
CA LYS A 113 -0.86 -2.33 -3.25
C LYS A 113 -0.14 -3.58 -2.75
N ILE A 114 -0.50 -4.09 -1.57
CA ILE A 114 0.05 -5.34 -1.01
C ILE A 114 -0.19 -6.51 -1.97
N TYR A 115 -1.41 -6.64 -2.51
CA TYR A 115 -1.75 -7.65 -3.52
C TYR A 115 -0.85 -7.55 -4.76
N THR A 116 -0.68 -6.34 -5.30
CA THR A 116 0.10 -6.10 -6.51
C THR A 116 1.58 -6.44 -6.29
N GLU A 117 2.11 -6.11 -5.11
CA GLU A 117 3.49 -6.43 -4.74
C GLU A 117 3.73 -7.96 -4.65
N ILE A 118 2.85 -8.68 -3.95
CA ILE A 118 3.00 -10.15 -3.83
C ILE A 118 2.75 -10.86 -5.16
N GLU A 119 1.89 -10.33 -6.03
CA GLU A 119 1.69 -10.82 -7.38
C GLU A 119 2.97 -10.66 -8.22
N GLY A 120 3.67 -9.53 -8.09
CA GLY A 120 4.98 -9.31 -8.68
C GLY A 120 6.00 -10.37 -8.25
N TYR A 121 6.10 -10.62 -6.95
CA TYR A 121 6.98 -11.68 -6.41
C TYR A 121 6.60 -13.07 -6.92
N TYR A 122 5.31 -13.40 -6.95
CA TYR A 122 4.83 -14.67 -7.46
C TYR A 122 5.22 -14.88 -8.93
N ASN A 123 5.03 -13.86 -9.77
CA ASN A 123 5.37 -13.93 -11.20
C ASN A 123 6.88 -14.10 -11.40
N GLN A 124 7.70 -13.32 -10.68
CA GLN A 124 9.16 -13.39 -10.75
C GLN A 124 9.69 -14.78 -10.35
N VAL A 125 9.18 -15.37 -9.27
CA VAL A 125 9.62 -16.70 -8.81
C VAL A 125 9.07 -17.81 -9.70
N SER A 126 7.87 -17.64 -10.27
CA SER A 126 7.31 -18.56 -11.28
C SER A 126 8.20 -18.66 -12.52
N GLU A 127 8.70 -17.53 -13.03
CA GLU A 127 9.65 -17.52 -14.13
C GLU A 127 10.99 -18.16 -13.76
N THR A 128 11.47 -17.90 -12.53
CA THR A 128 12.70 -18.50 -12.02
C THR A 128 12.62 -20.03 -11.97
N VAL A 129 11.52 -20.60 -11.48
CA VAL A 129 11.33 -22.07 -11.45
C VAL A 129 11.22 -22.68 -12.85
N LYS A 130 10.60 -21.96 -13.80
CA LYS A 130 10.54 -22.41 -15.20
C LYS A 130 11.93 -22.47 -15.85
N ALA A 131 12.82 -21.54 -15.51
CA ALA A 131 14.18 -21.49 -16.02
C ALA A 131 15.13 -22.46 -15.28
N ASP A 132 14.99 -22.58 -13.97
CA ASP A 132 15.83 -23.39 -13.10
C ASP A 132 14.98 -24.19 -12.10
N ASN A 133 14.68 -25.44 -12.44
CA ASN A 133 13.77 -26.32 -11.70
C ASN A 133 14.49 -27.12 -10.58
N THR A 134 15.32 -26.43 -9.79
CA THR A 134 15.98 -27.03 -8.61
C THR A 134 15.00 -27.17 -7.44
N LYS A 135 15.34 -28.04 -6.48
CA LYS A 135 14.55 -28.16 -5.24
C LYS A 135 14.45 -26.83 -4.49
N ALA A 136 15.55 -26.07 -4.43
CA ALA A 136 15.57 -24.78 -3.74
C ALA A 136 14.64 -23.75 -4.40
N SER A 137 14.59 -23.69 -5.73
CA SER A 137 13.67 -22.79 -6.44
C SER A 137 12.21 -23.21 -6.26
N GLN A 138 11.92 -24.51 -6.26
CA GLN A 138 10.59 -25.06 -5.95
C GLN A 138 10.15 -24.72 -4.52
N ASP A 139 11.03 -24.83 -3.53
CA ASP A 139 10.72 -24.52 -2.13
C ASP A 139 10.39 -23.02 -1.96
N VAL A 140 11.17 -22.13 -2.61
CA VAL A 140 10.90 -20.68 -2.61
C VAL A 140 9.57 -20.38 -3.32
N PHE A 141 9.30 -21.01 -4.45
CA PHE A 141 8.04 -20.83 -5.17
C PHE A 141 6.83 -21.26 -4.36
N ALA A 142 6.86 -22.43 -3.72
CA ALA A 142 5.78 -22.91 -2.89
C ALA A 142 5.46 -21.94 -1.74
N TYR A 143 6.50 -21.36 -1.14
CA TYR A 143 6.35 -20.38 -0.07
C TYR A 143 5.70 -19.07 -0.57
N VAL A 144 6.21 -18.49 -1.67
CA VAL A 144 5.63 -17.26 -2.26
C VAL A 144 4.21 -17.51 -2.76
N GLN A 145 3.94 -18.67 -3.37
CA GLN A 145 2.61 -19.08 -3.82
C GLN A 145 1.61 -19.15 -2.66
N ASN A 146 2.02 -19.65 -1.49
CA ASN A 146 1.15 -19.68 -0.31
C ASN A 146 0.78 -18.26 0.13
N GLY A 147 1.77 -17.37 0.24
CA GLY A 147 1.54 -15.96 0.58
C GLY A 147 0.62 -15.24 -0.41
N PHE A 148 0.87 -15.43 -1.71
CA PHE A 148 0.02 -14.89 -2.79
C PHE A 148 -1.43 -15.40 -2.67
N THR A 149 -1.61 -16.71 -2.47
CA THR A 149 -2.93 -17.33 -2.35
C THR A 149 -3.70 -16.78 -1.15
N ASN A 150 -3.03 -16.59 -0.01
CA ASN A 150 -3.64 -16.03 1.20
C ASN A 150 -4.09 -14.57 0.97
N ILE A 151 -3.22 -13.72 0.45
CA ILE A 151 -3.54 -12.30 0.20
C ILE A 151 -4.65 -12.18 -0.85
N LYS A 152 -4.65 -13.02 -1.88
CA LYS A 152 -5.73 -13.10 -2.86
C LYS A 152 -7.06 -13.49 -2.23
N ALA A 153 -7.07 -14.46 -1.32
CA ALA A 153 -8.27 -14.86 -0.60
C ALA A 153 -8.81 -13.71 0.27
N ILE A 154 -7.93 -13.00 0.99
CA ILE A 154 -8.28 -11.81 1.79
C ILE A 154 -8.92 -10.73 0.90
N LYS A 155 -8.27 -10.37 -0.21
CA LYS A 155 -8.79 -9.37 -1.15
C LYS A 155 -10.18 -9.75 -1.65
N ASN A 156 -10.35 -10.99 -2.13
CA ASN A 156 -11.63 -11.48 -2.62
C ASN A 156 -12.71 -11.47 -1.53
N ASN A 157 -12.36 -11.82 -0.30
CA ASN A 157 -13.27 -11.80 0.84
C ASN A 157 -13.78 -10.37 1.11
N ILE A 158 -12.89 -9.39 1.10
CA ILE A 158 -13.26 -7.98 1.27
C ILE A 158 -14.14 -7.49 0.13
N GLU A 159 -13.81 -7.80 -1.13
CA GLU A 159 -14.63 -7.42 -2.29
C GLU A 159 -16.04 -8.01 -2.26
N GLN A 160 -16.22 -9.19 -1.66
CA GLN A 160 -17.52 -9.82 -1.48
C GLN A 160 -18.33 -9.21 -0.34
N GLN A 161 -17.69 -8.86 0.77
CA GLN A 161 -18.38 -8.43 1.99
C GLN A 161 -18.58 -6.91 2.07
N VAL A 162 -17.64 -6.13 1.54
CA VAL A 162 -17.57 -4.68 1.74
C VAL A 162 -17.85 -3.96 0.43
N SER A 163 -18.93 -3.19 0.41
CA SER A 163 -19.33 -2.39 -0.75
C SER A 163 -19.40 -0.91 -0.37
N ILE A 164 -18.49 -0.11 -0.95
CA ILE A 164 -18.51 1.35 -0.82
C ILE A 164 -19.79 1.92 -1.46
N GLN A 165 -20.23 1.35 -2.59
CA GLN A 165 -21.47 1.75 -3.23
C GLN A 165 -22.67 1.55 -2.30
N LYS A 166 -22.73 0.43 -1.57
CA LYS A 166 -23.81 0.19 -0.61
C LYS A 166 -23.81 1.20 0.53
N ILE A 167 -22.63 1.64 0.98
CA ILE A 167 -22.51 2.74 1.95
C ILE A 167 -23.09 4.04 1.37
N ASP A 168 -22.79 4.35 0.11
CA ASP A 168 -23.30 5.55 -0.57
C ASP A 168 -24.82 5.53 -0.70
N GLU A 169 -25.38 4.41 -1.14
CA GLU A 169 -26.82 4.22 -1.22
C GLU A 169 -27.50 4.40 0.14
N MET A 170 -26.91 3.86 1.20
CA MET A 170 -27.42 4.03 2.57
C MET A 170 -27.30 5.47 3.07
N ASN A 171 -26.21 6.16 2.76
CA ASN A 171 -26.04 7.58 3.08
C ASN A 171 -27.14 8.42 2.43
N GLU A 172 -27.45 8.19 1.16
CA GLU A 172 -28.54 8.88 0.46
C GLU A 172 -29.91 8.62 1.11
N VAL A 173 -30.18 7.38 1.51
CA VAL A 173 -31.43 7.01 2.19
C VAL A 173 -31.55 7.72 3.53
N LEU A 174 -30.49 7.73 4.33
CA LEU A 174 -30.46 8.42 5.62
C LEU A 174 -30.62 9.94 5.45
N GLN A 175 -29.97 10.53 4.45
CA GLN A 175 -30.09 11.95 4.15
C GLN A 175 -31.53 12.33 3.75
N LYS A 176 -32.17 11.54 2.88
CA LYS A 176 -33.57 11.77 2.51
C LYS A 176 -34.50 11.70 3.71
N LYS A 177 -34.28 10.75 4.63
CA LYS A 177 -35.05 10.63 5.86
C LYS A 177 -34.93 11.89 6.74
N ILE A 178 -33.73 12.44 6.88
CA ILE A 178 -33.51 13.71 7.59
C ILE A 178 -34.30 14.86 6.93
N ASP A 179 -34.22 14.97 5.61
CA ASP A 179 -34.85 16.07 4.87
C ASP A 179 -36.37 16.01 4.96
N GLU A 180 -36.95 14.81 4.86
CA GLU A 180 -38.39 14.57 5.03
C GLU A 180 -38.88 14.92 6.45
N GLU A 181 -38.18 14.46 7.49
CA GLU A 181 -38.55 14.76 8.87
C GLU A 181 -38.43 16.27 9.20
N LYS A 182 -37.40 16.95 8.67
CA LYS A 182 -37.26 18.40 8.81
C LYS A 182 -38.40 19.15 8.13
N LYS A 183 -38.77 18.75 6.91
CA LYS A 183 -39.87 19.36 6.17
C LYS A 183 -41.20 19.19 6.90
N GLN A 184 -41.48 18.01 7.44
CA GLN A 184 -42.69 17.76 8.24
C GLN A 184 -42.72 18.62 9.50
N LYS A 185 -41.60 18.78 10.22
CA LYS A 185 -41.51 19.67 11.40
C LYS A 185 -41.79 21.12 11.01
N GLU A 186 -41.26 21.59 9.88
CA GLU A 186 -41.50 22.95 9.39
C GLU A 186 -42.96 23.19 8.99
N GLU A 187 -43.58 22.23 8.30
CA GLU A 187 -45.00 22.29 7.93
C GLU A 187 -45.92 22.30 9.16
N GLN A 188 -45.64 21.45 10.15
CA GLN A 188 -46.37 21.44 11.43
C GLN A 188 -46.22 22.78 12.18
N ALA A 189 -45.03 23.39 12.17
CA ALA A 189 -44.82 24.69 12.79
C ALA A 189 -45.65 25.80 12.10
N LYS A 190 -45.70 25.79 10.76
CA LYS A 190 -46.53 26.74 9.99
C LYS A 190 -48.02 26.57 10.27
N GLN A 191 -48.51 25.33 10.37
CA GLN A 191 -49.91 25.05 10.71
C GLN A 191 -50.26 25.56 12.11
N LYS A 192 -49.42 25.31 13.11
CA LYS A 192 -49.63 25.83 14.48
C LYS A 192 -49.68 27.35 14.54
N GLN A 193 -48.79 28.03 13.81
CA GLN A 193 -48.80 29.50 13.73
C GLN A 193 -50.07 30.04 13.07
N GLN A 194 -50.57 29.38 12.02
CA GLN A 194 -51.83 29.75 11.39
C GLN A 194 -53.02 29.53 12.32
N GLU A 195 -53.08 28.42 13.05
CA GLU A 195 -54.13 28.16 14.04
C GLU A 195 -54.11 29.18 15.20
N GLU A 196 -52.93 29.54 15.70
CA GLU A 196 -52.79 30.57 16.74
C GLU A 196 -53.24 31.96 16.24
N GLN A 197 -52.89 32.34 15.00
CA GLN A 197 -53.34 33.60 14.41
C GLN A 197 -54.86 33.62 14.18
N VAL A 198 -55.47 32.50 13.79
CA VAL A 198 -56.94 32.39 13.64
C VAL A 198 -57.63 32.51 14.99
N LYS A 199 -57.11 31.84 16.03
CA LYS A 199 -57.65 31.94 17.40
C LYS A 199 -57.54 33.36 17.97
N GLN A 200 -56.43 34.05 17.75
CA GLN A 200 -56.25 35.44 18.19
C GLN A 200 -57.24 36.39 17.51
N LYS A 201 -57.45 36.26 16.20
CA LYS A 201 -58.43 37.08 15.47
C LYS A 201 -59.88 36.84 15.96
N GLN A 202 -60.24 35.59 16.22
CA GLN A 202 -61.57 35.26 16.75
C GLN A 202 -61.80 35.80 18.17
N GLN A 203 -60.76 35.84 19.01
CA GLN A 203 -60.84 36.44 20.35
C GLN A 203 -60.93 37.97 20.30
N GLU A 204 -60.22 38.64 19.39
CA GLU A 204 -60.32 40.09 19.21
C GLU A 204 -61.69 40.54 18.68
N GLU A 205 -62.33 39.76 17.80
CA GLU A 205 -63.68 40.05 17.32
C GLU A 205 -64.76 39.85 18.40
N GLN A 206 -64.59 38.88 19.30
CA GLN A 206 -65.52 38.66 20.42
C GLN A 206 -65.43 39.72 21.52
N VAL A 207 -64.29 40.40 21.67
CA VAL A 207 -64.09 41.45 22.69
C VAL A 207 -64.57 42.83 22.20
N LYS A 208 -64.73 43.02 20.88
CA LYS A 208 -65.20 44.27 20.27
C LYS A 208 -66.71 44.33 20.01
N SER A 209 -67.44 43.24 20.25
CA SER A 209 -68.89 43.13 20.08
C SER A 209 -69.63 43.17 21.42
#